data_AF-A0A8T9QEQ2-F1
#
_entry.id   AF-A0A8T9QEQ2-F1
#
_cell.length_a   1.000
_cell.length_b   1.000
_cell.length_c   1.000
_cell.angle_alpha   90.00
_cell.angle_beta   90.00
_cell.angle_gamma   90.00
#
_symmetry.space_group_name_H-M   'P 1'
#
loop_
_entity.id
_entity.type
_entity.pdbx_description
1 polymer ?
#
loop_
_entity_poly.entity_id
_entity_poly.type
_entity_poly.pdbx_seq_one_letter_code
_entity_poly.pdbx_strand_id
1 'polypeptide(L)' 'MELVPSWLLPLIFYTIMLWFYRMTEGKTVMGKPRQNGDEAWRATNGRTLRRIIIIVTVVYTALLLLQYRPSL' A
#
# COMPACT_ATOMS: atom_id res chain seq x y z
N MET A 1 -5.84 10.43 24.61
CA MET A 1 -4.76 9.49 24.24
C MET A 1 -4.58 9.60 22.73
N GLU A 2 -3.48 10.20 22.27
CA GLU A 2 -3.09 10.08 20.86
C GLU A 2 -2.64 8.63 20.63
N LEU A 3 -3.55 7.80 20.13
CA LEU A 3 -3.35 6.36 19.98
C LEU A 3 -2.25 6.00 18.97
N VAL A 4 -1.86 6.93 18.10
CA VAL A 4 -0.81 6.74 17.09
C VAL A 4 -0.09 8.08 16.85
N PRO A 5 1.24 8.16 17.02
CA PRO A 5 2.00 9.35 16.68
C PRO A 5 1.83 9.72 15.20
N SER A 6 1.68 11.01 14.89
CA SER A 6 1.43 11.49 13.52
C SER A 6 2.53 11.10 12.53
N TRP A 7 3.78 10.97 12.99
CA TRP A 7 4.91 10.48 12.18
C TRP A 7 4.85 8.97 11.89
N LEU A 8 4.08 8.20 12.67
CA LEU A 8 3.92 6.75 12.49
C LEU A 8 2.96 6.43 11.33
N LEU A 9 2.01 7.31 11.04
CA LEU A 9 1.03 7.17 9.95
C LEU A 9 1.70 6.97 8.57
N PRO A 10 2.64 7.83 8.13
CA PRO A 10 3.33 7.60 6.86
C PRO A 10 4.17 6.32 6.87
N LEU A 11 4.78 5.95 8.00
CA LEU A 11 5.54 4.71 8.11
C LEU A 11 4.64 3.47 7.94
N ILE A 12 3.48 3.45 8.59
CA ILE A 12 2.47 2.39 8.44
C ILE A 12 2.00 2.34 6.99
N PHE A 13 1.70 3.49 6.39
CA PHE A 13 1.26 3.60 5.01
C PHE A 13 2.28 2.99 4.03
N TYR A 14 3.55 3.39 4.12
CA TYR A 14 4.62 2.83 3.27
C TYR A 14 4.83 1.34 3.51
N THR A 15 4.73 0.87 4.76
CA THR A 15 4.86 -0.55 5.09
C THR A 15 3.76 -1.38 4.42
N ILE A 16 2.51 -0.91 4.51
CA ILE A 16 1.36 -1.56 3.85
C ILE A 16 1.53 -1.55 2.33
N MET A 17 1.94 -0.42 1.73
CA MET A 17 2.20 -0.32 0.29
C MET A 17 3.30 -1.28 -0.17
N LEU A 18 4.38 -1.40 0.60
CA LEU A 18 5.46 -2.34 0.32
C LEU A 18 4.95 -3.80 0.34
N TRP A 19 4.07 -4.15 1.27
CA TRP A 19 3.48 -5.48 1.33
C TRP A 19 2.59 -5.77 0.12
N PHE A 20 1.72 -4.82 -0.26
CA PHE A 20 0.92 -4.94 -1.47
C PHE A 20 1.81 -5.07 -2.71
N TYR A 21 2.85 -4.25 -2.83
CA TYR A 21 3.82 -4.35 -3.93
C TYR A 21 4.47 -5.74 -3.99
N ARG A 22 4.98 -6.25 -2.87
CA ARG A 22 5.53 -7.62 -2.79
C ARG A 22 4.51 -8.67 -3.20
N MET A 23 3.25 -8.52 -2.77
CA MET A 23 2.18 -9.39 -3.25
C MET A 23 2.01 -9.26 -4.76
N THR A 24 1.98 -8.07 -5.38
CA THR A 24 1.87 -7.95 -6.86
C THR A 24 2.95 -8.74 -7.61
N GLU A 25 4.16 -8.84 -7.05
CA GLU A 25 5.27 -9.61 -7.62
C GLU A 25 5.17 -11.12 -7.37
N GLY A 26 4.10 -11.60 -6.73
CA GLY A 26 3.95 -13.00 -6.33
C GLY A 26 4.85 -13.38 -5.15
N LYS A 27 5.35 -12.41 -4.39
CA LYS A 27 6.16 -12.62 -3.20
C LYS A 27 5.29 -12.58 -1.95
N THR A 28 5.78 -13.23 -0.90
CA THR A 28 5.25 -13.13 0.47
C THR A 28 5.57 -11.76 1.06
N VAL A 29 4.96 -11.43 2.21
CA VAL A 29 5.28 -10.21 2.98
C VAL A 29 6.78 -10.11 3.28
N MET A 30 7.45 -11.24 3.49
CA MET A 30 8.90 -11.34 3.72
C MET A 30 9.76 -11.26 2.45
N GLY A 31 9.16 -11.06 1.27
CA GLY A 31 9.86 -10.96 -0.01
C GLY A 31 10.27 -12.30 -0.63
N LYS A 32 9.97 -13.43 0.02
CA LYS A 32 10.21 -14.77 -0.55
C LYS A 32 9.20 -15.06 -1.66
N PRO A 33 9.60 -15.69 -2.78
CA PRO A 33 8.66 -16.11 -3.81
C PRO A 33 7.62 -17.07 -3.21
N ARG A 34 6.34 -16.90 -3.55
CA ARG A 34 5.30 -17.86 -3.16
C ARG A 34 5.55 -19.18 -3.90
N GLN A 35 5.59 -20.29 -3.17
CA GLN A 35 5.78 -21.62 -3.74
C GLN A 35 4.70 -22.00 -4.77
N ASN A 36 3.48 -21.49 -4.60
CA ASN A 36 2.36 -21.70 -5.54
C ASN A 36 2.00 -20.39 -6.27
N GLY A 37 3.01 -19.59 -6.63
CA GLY A 37 2.84 -18.32 -7.36
C GLY A 37 2.49 -18.57 -8.83
N ASP A 38 1.37 -19.26 -9.06
CA ASP A 38 0.84 -19.61 -10.37
C ASP A 38 0.83 -18.37 -11.26
N GLU A 39 1.37 -18.49 -12.46
CA GLU A 39 1.45 -17.38 -13.41
C GLU A 39 0.07 -16.76 -13.68
N ALA A 40 -1.00 -17.55 -13.56
CA ALA A 40 -2.39 -17.11 -13.58
C ALA A 40 -2.74 -16.11 -12.45
N TRP A 41 -2.19 -16.31 -11.25
CA TRP A 41 -2.36 -15.38 -10.13
C TRP A 41 -1.67 -14.05 -10.39
N ARG A 42 -0.44 -14.07 -10.93
CA ARG A 42 0.30 -12.86 -11.32
C ARG A 42 -0.42 -12.08 -12.42
N ALA A 43 -0.97 -12.77 -13.43
CA ALA A 43 -1.70 -12.16 -14.53
C ALA A 43 -3.01 -11.48 -14.08
N THR A 44 -3.73 -12.08 -13.13
CA THR A 44 -5.06 -11.62 -12.71
C THR A 44 -5.01 -10.68 -11.52
N ASN A 45 -4.33 -11.08 -10.44
CA ASN A 45 -4.28 -10.32 -9.20
C ASN A 45 -3.26 -9.19 -9.24
N GLY A 46 -2.17 -9.31 -10.02
CA GLY A 46 -1.17 -8.24 -10.15
C GLY A 46 -1.76 -6.93 -10.69
N ARG A 47 -2.70 -7.01 -11.65
CA ARG A 47 -3.37 -5.83 -12.24
C ARG A 47 -4.34 -5.17 -11.25
N THR A 48 -5.17 -5.96 -10.58
CA THR A 48 -6.13 -5.46 -9.58
C THR A 48 -5.40 -4.81 -8.40
N LEU A 49 -4.35 -5.46 -7.93
CA LEU A 49 -3.62 -5.06 -6.73
C LEU A 49 -2.74 -3.83 -7.01
N ARG A 50 -2.23 -3.67 -8.24
CA ARG A 50 -1.61 -2.41 -8.71
C ARG A 50 -2.62 -1.26 -8.76
N ARG A 51 -3.86 -1.48 -9.23
CA ARG A 51 -4.92 -0.45 -9.19
C ARG A 51 -5.27 -0.04 -7.76
N ILE A 52 -5.36 -1.00 -6.85
CA ILE A 52 -5.61 -0.73 -5.42
C ILE A 52 -4.50 0.13 -4.83
N ILE A 53 -3.22 -0.19 -5.09
CA ILE A 53 -2.07 0.63 -4.64
C ILE A 53 -2.21 2.08 -5.11
N ILE A 54 -2.55 2.29 -6.38
CA ILE A 54 -2.73 3.64 -6.95
C ILE A 54 -3.87 4.37 -6.23
N ILE A 55 -5.03 3.74 -6.08
CA ILE A 55 -6.21 4.35 -5.43
C ILE A 55 -5.86 4.73 -3.98
N VAL A 56 -5.27 3.81 -3.23
CA VAL A 56 -4.91 4.03 -1.82
C VAL A 56 -3.87 5.15 -1.68
N THR A 57 -2.90 5.21 -2.61
CA THR A 57 -1.91 6.30 -2.65
C THR A 57 -2.55 7.64 -2.95
N VAL A 58 -3.40 7.73 -3.97
CA VAL A 58 -4.08 8.98 -4.32
C VAL A 58 -4.98 9.46 -3.18
N VAL A 59 -5.76 8.56 -2.57
CA VAL A 59 -6.63 8.90 -1.44
C VAL A 59 -5.80 9.36 -0.24
N TYR A 60 -4.72 8.67 0.09
CA TYR A 60 -3.84 9.05 1.20
C TYR A 60 -3.18 10.41 0.96
N THR A 61 -2.66 10.66 -0.24
CA THR A 61 -2.09 11.96 -0.61
C THR A 61 -3.16 13.06 -0.56
N ALA A 62 -4.37 12.81 -1.04
CA ALA A 62 -5.47 13.78 -0.97
C ALA A 62 -5.85 14.10 0.48
N LEU A 63 -5.90 13.10 1.36
CA LEU A 63 -6.16 13.29 2.79
C LEU A 63 -5.04 14.09 3.47
N LEU A 64 -3.77 13.81 3.15
CA LEU A 64 -2.63 14.59 3.63
C LEU A 64 -2.70 16.06 3.17
N LEU A 65 -3.04 16.29 1.90
CA LEU A 65 -3.20 17.65 1.36
C LEU A 65 -4.38 18.39 2.01
N LEU A 66 -5.47 17.68 2.33
CA LEU A 66 -6.59 18.25 3.08
C LEU A 66 -6.19 18.61 4.53
N GLN A 67 -5.37 17.80 5.18
CA GLN A 67 -4.83 18.14 6.52
C GLN A 67 -3.86 19.32 6.48
N TYR A 68 -3.15 19.51 5.36
CA TYR A 68 -2.27 20.65 5.14
C TYR A 68 -2.99 21.93 4.70
N ARG A 69 -4.33 21.94 4.55
CA ARG A 69 -5.05 23.19 4.31
C ARG A 69 -4.78 24.12 5.50
N PRO A 70 -4.17 25.30 5.28
CA PRO A 70 -4.19 26.35 6.27
C PRO A 70 -5.67 26.67 6.49
N SER A 71 -6.13 26.55 7.72
CA SER A 71 -7.41 27.10 8.13
C SER A 71 -7.31 28.62 7.95
N LEU A 72 -7.75 29.10 6.79
CA LEU A 72 -8.10 30.51 6.56
C LEU A 72 -9.44 30.80 7.24
#